data_AF-A0ABD3XWV0-F1
#
_entry.id   AF-A0ABD3XWV0-F1
#
_cell.length_a   1.000
_cell.length_b   1.000
_cell.length_c   1.000
_cell.angle_alpha   90.00
_cell.angle_beta   90.00
_cell.angle_gamma   90.00
#
_symmetry.space_group_name_H-M   'P 1'
#
loop_
_entity.id
_entity.type
_entity.pdbx_description
1 polymer ?
#
loop_
_entity_poly.entity_id
_entity_poly.type
_entity_poly.pdbx_seq_one_letter_code
_entity_poly.pdbx_strand_id
1 'polypeptide(L)'
;MDVRASGLNIWVDVRASGLNTWVDVRASGLNTWVDVWASNLNIWVDVRASGLNTWVDIRAGGFNTWVDVRASGLNTWVDVWASNLNIWVDVRASGLNTWVDVRAIGLNTWVDVRASGLNTWVDVRASSLNTLVDVRASGLNTWVDVRAIGLNIWVDVRASVLNTRVDVRASSVNTWVDVKASGLNTWVDVRAIGLNTRVDVRASVVNTRVDVRASSLNTWVDVRASVLNTRVDVRASVVNTRVDVRASSLNTWVDVRASVLNTRVDVRAIGLNTWVDVRASGLRAIGLNTLVDVRASGLNTWVDVRTSGLNTWVDVRASGLNTWVD
;
A
#
# COMPACT_ATOMS: atom_id res chain seq x y z
N MET A 1 7.62 -20.93 27.12
CA MET A 1 8.06 -22.16 26.47
C MET A 1 9.27 -21.82 25.61
N ASP A 2 10.37 -22.57 25.74
CA ASP A 2 11.54 -22.50 24.85
C ASP A 2 11.68 -23.88 24.20
N VAL A 3 11.64 -23.93 22.87
CA VAL A 3 11.76 -25.16 22.07
C VAL A 3 12.99 -25.06 21.18
N ARG A 4 13.89 -26.02 21.32
CA ARG A 4 15.03 -26.21 20.40
C ARG A 4 14.97 -27.61 19.82
N ALA A 5 14.65 -27.71 18.54
CA ALA A 5 14.39 -29.00 17.90
C ALA A 5 15.04 -29.10 16.52
N SER A 6 15.50 -30.31 16.21
CA SER A 6 15.93 -30.71 14.87
C SER A 6 15.22 -32.00 14.49
N GLY A 7 14.64 -32.09 13.30
CA GLY A 7 13.91 -33.29 12.89
C GLY A 7 13.12 -33.12 11.60
N LEU A 8 12.44 -34.16 11.15
CA LEU A 8 11.65 -34.09 9.91
C LEU A 8 10.49 -33.07 10.06
N ASN A 9 9.69 -33.20 11.11
CA ASN A 9 8.57 -32.31 11.41
C ASN A 9 8.64 -31.86 12.86
N ILE A 10 8.53 -30.56 13.10
CA ILE A 10 8.55 -29.94 14.42
C ILE A 10 7.19 -29.28 14.64
N TRP A 11 6.52 -29.62 15.74
CA TRP A 11 5.21 -29.12 16.13
C TRP A 11 5.29 -28.50 17.51
N VAL A 12 4.86 -27.25 17.63
CA VAL A 12 4.76 -26.50 18.88
C VAL A 12 3.31 -26.01 19.00
N ASP A 13 2.58 -26.53 19.98
CA ASP A 13 1.23 -26.08 20.34
C ASP A 13 1.28 -25.49 21.76
N VAL A 14 0.90 -24.22 21.90
CA VAL A 14 0.87 -23.51 23.17
C VAL A 14 -0.53 -23.00 23.43
N ARG A 15 -1.14 -23.46 24.52
CA ARG A 15 -2.38 -22.92 25.07
C ARG A 15 -2.12 -22.31 26.43
N ALA A 16 -2.35 -21.01 26.57
CA ALA A 16 -1.98 -20.30 27.80
C ALA A 16 -2.96 -19.18 28.17
N SER A 17 -3.16 -18.99 29.47
CA SER A 17 -3.89 -17.87 30.05
C SER A 17 -3.21 -17.38 31.33
N GLY A 18 -3.44 -16.12 31.71
CA GLY A 18 -2.74 -15.47 32.82
C GLY A 18 -2.04 -14.17 32.44
N LEU A 19 -0.86 -13.93 33.04
CA LEU A 19 -0.21 -12.63 32.94
C LEU A 19 0.64 -12.51 31.67
N ASN A 20 1.54 -13.45 31.42
CA ASN A 20 2.46 -13.40 30.28
C ASN A 20 2.61 -14.78 29.63
N THR A 21 2.63 -14.81 28.30
CA THR A 21 3.03 -15.98 27.51
C THR A 21 4.25 -15.62 26.67
N TRP A 22 5.28 -16.44 26.78
CA TRP A 22 6.52 -16.33 26.00
C TRP A 22 6.75 -17.65 25.28
N VAL A 23 6.92 -17.61 23.96
CA VAL A 23 7.20 -18.77 23.10
C VAL A 23 8.43 -18.45 22.25
N ASP A 24 9.56 -19.10 22.53
CA ASP A 24 10.77 -19.08 21.67
C ASP A 24 10.89 -20.45 20.99
N VAL A 25 10.85 -20.49 19.66
CA VAL A 25 11.00 -21.72 18.87
C VAL A 25 12.21 -21.59 17.96
N ARG A 26 13.18 -22.49 18.14
CA ARG A 26 14.35 -22.64 17.24
C ARG A 26 14.32 -24.02 16.62
N ALA A 27 14.02 -24.04 15.33
CA ALA A 27 13.72 -25.27 14.60
C ALA A 27 14.60 -25.42 13.35
N SER A 28 15.11 -26.64 13.14
CA SER A 28 15.78 -27.03 11.90
C SER A 28 15.19 -28.35 11.40
N GLY A 29 14.42 -28.30 10.32
CA GLY A 29 13.66 -29.48 9.88
C GLY A 29 12.96 -29.30 8.55
N LEU A 30 12.33 -30.36 8.02
CA LEU A 30 11.58 -30.22 6.77
C LEU A 30 10.40 -29.26 6.96
N ASN A 31 9.62 -29.44 8.04
CA ASN A 31 8.50 -28.57 8.37
C ASN A 31 8.54 -28.12 9.84
N THR A 32 8.24 -26.85 10.07
CA THR A 32 8.03 -26.28 11.42
C THR A 32 6.64 -25.69 11.51
N TRP A 33 5.91 -26.05 12.56
CA TRP A 33 4.56 -25.58 12.86
C TRP A 33 4.52 -25.03 14.27
N VAL A 34 4.08 -23.78 14.42
CA VAL A 34 3.90 -23.11 15.70
C VAL A 34 2.47 -22.60 15.77
N ASP A 35 1.68 -23.16 16.66
CA ASP A 35 0.31 -22.74 16.97
C ASP A 35 0.29 -22.19 18.41
N VAL A 36 -0.12 -20.93 18.58
CA VAL A 36 -0.22 -20.29 19.88
C VAL A 36 -1.61 -19.73 20.08
N TRP A 37 -2.35 -20.32 21.02
CA TRP A 37 -3.60 -19.78 21.54
C TRP A 37 -3.39 -19.21 22.94
N ALA A 38 -3.39 -17.89 23.04
CA ALA A 38 -3.08 -17.20 24.29
C ALA A 38 -4.06 -16.07 24.62
N SER A 39 -4.54 -16.05 25.87
CA SER A 39 -5.35 -14.94 26.42
C SER A 39 -4.65 -14.38 27.66
N ASN A 40 -3.68 -13.49 27.45
CA ASN A 40 -2.80 -12.98 28.50
C ASN A 40 -2.57 -11.48 28.38
N LEU A 41 -2.15 -10.82 29.47
CA LEU A 41 -1.77 -9.41 29.40
C LEU A 41 -0.71 -9.18 28.30
N ASN A 42 0.36 -9.98 28.27
CA ASN A 42 1.36 -9.91 27.20
C ASN A 42 1.62 -11.28 26.57
N ILE A 43 1.73 -11.31 25.23
CA ILE A 43 2.01 -12.49 24.43
C ILE A 43 3.19 -12.19 23.52
N TRP A 44 4.22 -13.02 23.58
CA TRP A 44 5.45 -12.89 22.82
C TRP A 44 5.79 -14.21 22.16
N VAL A 45 5.95 -14.19 20.84
CA VAL A 45 6.27 -15.36 20.03
C VAL A 45 7.44 -15.02 19.11
N ASP A 46 8.60 -15.64 19.35
CA ASP A 46 9.80 -15.60 18.49
C ASP A 46 9.95 -16.97 17.84
N VAL A 47 9.88 -17.04 16.51
CA VAL A 47 10.05 -18.28 15.74
C VAL A 47 11.23 -18.12 14.80
N ARG A 48 12.26 -18.94 14.98
CA ARG A 48 13.42 -19.06 14.11
C ARG A 48 13.47 -20.44 13.51
N ALA A 49 13.13 -20.54 12.23
CA ALA A 49 13.02 -21.81 11.54
C ALA A 49 13.87 -21.85 10.27
N SER A 50 14.52 -22.98 10.05
CA SER A 50 15.18 -23.32 8.79
C SER A 50 14.63 -24.65 8.29
N GLY A 51 14.20 -24.69 7.02
CA GLY A 51 13.47 -25.85 6.53
C GLY A 51 12.85 -25.72 5.16
N LEU A 52 11.96 -26.64 4.80
CA LEU A 52 11.17 -26.52 3.57
C LEU A 52 9.94 -25.62 3.81
N ASN A 53 9.23 -25.81 4.92
CA ASN A 53 8.08 -24.95 5.28
C ASN A 53 8.12 -24.48 6.74
N THR A 54 7.68 -23.25 6.97
CA THR A 54 7.42 -22.69 8.29
C THR A 54 6.00 -22.15 8.34
N TRP A 55 5.24 -22.56 9.36
CA TRP A 55 3.87 -22.14 9.61
C TRP A 55 3.76 -21.62 11.03
N VAL A 56 3.25 -20.40 11.17
CA VAL A 56 3.01 -19.75 12.46
C VAL A 56 1.57 -19.27 12.48
N ASP A 57 0.73 -19.83 13.34
CA ASP A 57 -0.67 -19.43 13.59
C ASP A 57 -0.78 -18.91 15.03
N ILE A 58 -1.21 -17.67 15.19
CA ILE A 58 -1.33 -17.01 16.48
C ILE A 58 -2.76 -16.53 16.69
N ARG A 59 -3.41 -17.04 17.74
CA ARG A 59 -4.68 -16.52 18.25
C ARG A 59 -4.49 -15.90 19.62
N ALA A 60 -4.56 -14.57 19.67
CA ALA A 60 -4.19 -13.80 20.83
C ALA A 60 -5.31 -12.87 21.33
N GLY A 61 -5.47 -12.80 22.66
CA GLY A 61 -6.30 -11.84 23.37
C GLY A 61 -5.56 -11.21 24.55
N GLY A 62 -5.76 -9.92 24.82
CA GLY A 62 -5.14 -9.24 25.96
C GLY A 62 -4.68 -7.81 25.71
N PHE A 63 -3.50 -7.44 26.20
CA PHE A 63 -2.99 -6.07 26.10
C PHE A 63 -1.95 -5.93 24.99
N ASN A 64 -0.93 -6.78 24.95
CA ASN A 64 0.12 -6.74 23.91
C ASN A 64 0.31 -8.11 23.26
N THR A 65 0.41 -8.13 21.93
CA THR A 65 0.88 -9.29 21.15
C THR A 65 2.09 -8.89 20.31
N TRP A 66 3.15 -9.67 20.40
CA TRP A 66 4.38 -9.52 19.63
C TRP A 66 4.72 -10.84 18.96
N VAL A 67 4.88 -10.81 17.64
CA VAL A 67 5.22 -11.95 16.81
C VAL A 67 6.45 -11.57 15.98
N ASP A 68 7.58 -12.23 16.20
CA ASP A 68 8.81 -12.15 15.36
C ASP A 68 9.01 -13.52 14.69
N VAL A 69 8.93 -13.57 13.37
CA VAL A 69 9.17 -14.80 12.60
C VAL A 69 10.36 -14.60 11.69
N ARG A 70 11.39 -15.43 11.86
CA ARG A 70 12.57 -15.48 11.00
C ARG A 70 12.66 -16.87 10.37
N ALA A 71 12.41 -16.93 9.08
CA ALA A 71 12.36 -18.20 8.36
C ALA A 71 13.26 -18.20 7.12
N SER A 72 13.97 -19.30 6.92
CA SER A 72 14.69 -19.60 5.68
C SER A 72 14.22 -20.93 5.14
N GLY A 73 13.58 -20.94 3.97
CA GLY A 73 13.00 -22.16 3.42
C GLY A 73 12.26 -21.98 2.11
N LEU A 74 11.46 -22.97 1.69
CA LEU A 74 10.67 -22.86 0.46
C LEU A 74 9.46 -21.96 0.70
N ASN A 75 8.70 -22.19 1.78
CA ASN A 75 7.54 -21.37 2.12
C ASN A 75 7.54 -20.91 3.58
N THR A 76 7.08 -19.69 3.81
CA THR A 76 6.76 -19.14 5.14
C THR A 76 5.32 -18.63 5.16
N TRP A 77 4.57 -19.07 6.15
CA TRP A 77 3.17 -18.69 6.38
C TRP A 77 3.04 -18.18 7.82
N VAL A 78 2.53 -16.96 7.94
CA VAL A 78 2.26 -16.31 9.23
C VAL A 78 0.81 -15.85 9.22
N ASP A 79 -0.02 -16.42 10.09
CA ASP A 79 -1.40 -16.00 10.33
C ASP A 79 -1.50 -15.50 11.78
N VAL A 80 -1.95 -14.25 11.95
CA VAL A 80 -2.10 -13.65 13.27
C VAL A 80 -3.50 -13.08 13.41
N TRP A 81 -4.29 -13.68 14.30
CA TRP A 81 -5.53 -13.12 14.77
C TRP A 81 -5.39 -12.63 16.20
N ALA A 82 -5.41 -11.31 16.39
CA ALA A 82 -5.25 -10.70 17.71
C ALA A 82 -6.34 -9.65 18.03
N SER A 83 -6.82 -9.69 19.28
CA SER A 83 -7.76 -8.70 19.86
C SER A 83 -7.11 -8.04 21.08
N ASN A 84 -6.13 -7.16 20.84
CA ASN A 84 -5.23 -6.62 21.86
C ASN A 84 -5.05 -5.11 21.72
N LEU A 85 -4.65 -4.42 22.79
CA LEU A 85 -4.36 -2.98 22.70
C LEU A 85 -3.26 -2.69 21.67
N ASN A 86 -2.15 -3.42 21.70
CA ASN A 86 -1.08 -3.30 20.72
C ASN A 86 -0.74 -4.65 20.10
N ILE A 87 -0.60 -4.67 18.78
CA ILE A 87 -0.30 -5.86 17.99
C ILE A 87 0.89 -5.53 17.08
N TRP A 88 1.95 -6.34 17.20
CA TRP A 88 3.20 -6.19 16.47
C TRP A 88 3.55 -7.50 15.77
N VAL A 89 3.76 -7.44 14.47
CA VAL A 89 4.14 -8.57 13.63
C VAL A 89 5.37 -8.18 12.80
N ASP A 90 6.53 -8.77 13.07
CA ASP A 90 7.75 -8.66 12.24
C ASP A 90 7.99 -10.02 11.57
N VAL A 91 8.02 -10.06 10.24
CA VAL A 91 8.30 -11.28 9.48
C VAL A 91 9.50 -11.06 8.58
N ARG A 92 10.55 -11.86 8.78
CA ARG A 92 11.74 -11.89 7.93
C ARG A 92 11.88 -13.25 7.29
N ALA A 93 11.64 -13.32 6.00
CA ALA A 93 11.64 -14.57 5.28
C ALA A 93 12.59 -14.53 4.07
N SER A 94 13.31 -15.63 3.89
CA SER A 94 14.06 -15.91 2.66
C SER A 94 13.58 -17.24 2.09
N GLY A 95 13.07 -17.23 0.85
CA GLY A 95 12.47 -18.43 0.29
C GLY A 95 11.81 -18.29 -1.06
N LEU A 96 10.93 -19.23 -1.41
CA LEU A 96 10.16 -19.16 -2.65
C LEU A 96 8.91 -18.30 -2.45
N ASN A 97 8.15 -18.55 -1.38
CA ASN A 97 6.95 -17.77 -1.06
C ASN A 97 6.90 -17.34 0.41
N THR A 98 6.43 -16.12 0.64
CA THR A 98 6.09 -15.59 1.97
C THR A 98 4.64 -15.12 1.98
N TRP A 99 3.88 -15.57 2.97
CA TRP A 99 2.47 -15.22 3.18
C TRP A 99 2.27 -14.71 4.60
N VAL A 100 1.68 -13.53 4.73
CA VAL A 100 1.36 -12.89 6.01
C VAL A 100 -0.10 -12.45 5.98
N ASP A 101 -0.96 -13.06 6.80
CA ASP A 101 -2.35 -12.62 7.08
C ASP A 101 -2.39 -12.09 8.52
N VAL A 102 -2.84 -10.84 8.70
CA VAL A 102 -2.99 -10.24 10.03
C VAL A 102 -4.41 -9.71 10.17
N ARG A 103 -5.14 -10.25 11.15
CA ARG A 103 -6.46 -9.80 11.57
C ARG A 103 -6.41 -9.23 12.96
N ALA A 104 -6.56 -7.91 13.06
CA ALA A 104 -6.29 -7.18 14.27
C ALA A 104 -7.47 -6.30 14.71
N ILE A 105 -7.78 -6.36 16.00
CA ILE A 105 -8.66 -5.41 16.67
C ILE A 105 -7.89 -4.83 17.85
N GLY A 106 -7.73 -3.51 17.92
CA GLY A 106 -6.86 -2.91 18.91
C GLY A 106 -6.79 -1.39 18.89
N LEU A 107 -5.80 -0.85 19.60
CA LEU A 107 -5.43 0.57 19.51
C LEU A 107 -4.36 0.75 18.43
N ASN A 108 -3.33 -0.10 18.42
CA ASN A 108 -2.25 -0.04 17.44
C ASN A 108 -2.00 -1.40 16.79
N THR A 109 -1.93 -1.41 15.46
CA THR A 109 -1.52 -2.59 14.66
C THR A 109 -0.32 -2.23 13.79
N TRP A 110 0.78 -2.96 13.96
CA TRP A 110 2.05 -2.74 13.27
C TRP A 110 2.51 -4.03 12.60
N VAL A 111 2.73 -3.97 11.29
CA VAL A 111 3.15 -5.11 10.47
C VAL A 111 4.38 -4.69 9.66
N ASP A 112 5.55 -5.30 9.93
CA ASP A 112 6.79 -5.16 9.14
C ASP A 112 7.07 -6.51 8.46
N VAL A 113 7.14 -6.53 7.13
CA VAL A 113 7.46 -7.73 6.35
C VAL A 113 8.68 -7.47 5.48
N ARG A 114 9.72 -8.26 5.69
CA ARG A 114 10.93 -8.27 4.87
C ARG A 114 11.12 -9.63 4.22
N ALA A 115 10.91 -9.68 2.91
CA ALA A 115 10.94 -10.93 2.18
C ALA A 115 11.91 -10.88 0.99
N SER A 116 12.66 -11.97 0.82
CA SER A 116 13.47 -12.22 -0.38
C SER A 116 13.06 -13.56 -0.97
N GLY A 117 12.44 -13.53 -2.15
CA GLY A 117 11.86 -14.73 -2.74
C GLY A 117 11.00 -14.49 -3.96
N LEU A 118 10.49 -15.55 -4.59
CA LEU A 118 9.67 -15.37 -5.79
C LEU A 118 8.41 -14.55 -5.52
N ASN A 119 7.66 -14.86 -4.47
CA ASN A 119 6.40 -14.17 -4.19
C ASN A 119 6.26 -13.75 -2.71
N THR A 120 5.78 -12.53 -2.50
CA THR A 120 5.42 -11.99 -1.18
C THR A 120 3.97 -11.53 -1.19
N TRP A 121 3.20 -12.03 -0.22
CA TRP A 121 1.78 -11.73 -0.04
C TRP A 121 1.53 -11.24 1.37
N VAL A 122 0.91 -10.07 1.50
CA VAL A 122 0.57 -9.45 2.78
C VAL A 122 -0.90 -9.01 2.73
N ASP A 123 -1.77 -9.63 3.54
CA ASP A 123 -3.16 -9.21 3.79
C ASP A 123 -3.26 -8.70 5.23
N VAL A 124 -3.67 -7.45 5.41
CA VAL A 124 -3.88 -6.84 6.74
C VAL A 124 -5.31 -6.34 6.85
N ARG A 125 -6.05 -6.88 7.82
CA ARG A 125 -7.39 -6.43 8.19
C ARG A 125 -7.40 -5.92 9.61
N ALA A 126 -7.54 -4.60 9.77
CA ALA A 126 -7.39 -3.95 11.06
C ALA A 126 -8.56 -3.03 11.40
N SER A 127 -9.10 -3.19 12.61
CA SER A 127 -9.94 -2.18 13.26
C SER A 127 -9.12 -1.60 14.41
N SER A 128 -8.38 -0.51 14.15
CA SER A 128 -7.41 0.05 15.10
C SER A 128 -7.33 1.56 15.01
N LEU A 129 -7.03 2.24 16.13
CA LEU A 129 -6.79 3.69 16.09
C LEU A 129 -5.65 4.03 15.12
N ASN A 130 -4.56 3.27 15.15
CA ASN A 130 -3.46 3.39 14.18
C ASN A 130 -3.14 2.02 13.55
N THR A 131 -3.02 2.01 12.22
CA THR A 131 -2.53 0.85 11.45
C THR A 131 -1.31 1.27 10.64
N LEU A 132 -0.19 0.55 10.80
CA LEU A 132 1.04 0.75 10.06
C LEU A 132 1.46 -0.57 9.39
N VAL A 133 1.68 -0.53 8.08
CA VAL A 133 2.16 -1.65 7.28
C VAL A 133 3.42 -1.21 6.51
N ASP A 134 4.59 -1.79 6.80
CA ASP A 134 5.84 -1.63 6.04
C ASP A 134 6.16 -2.96 5.36
N VAL A 135 6.28 -2.96 4.02
CA VAL A 135 6.64 -4.15 3.25
C VAL A 135 7.87 -3.86 2.41
N ARG A 136 8.92 -4.65 2.61
CA ARG A 136 10.15 -4.63 1.81
C ARG A 136 10.35 -5.99 1.15
N ALA A 137 10.31 -6.00 -0.18
CA ALA A 137 10.35 -7.24 -0.93
C ALA A 137 11.31 -7.17 -2.13
N SER A 138 11.95 -8.30 -2.39
CA SER A 138 12.78 -8.53 -3.58
C SER A 138 12.47 -9.89 -4.20
N GLY A 139 12.46 -9.97 -5.54
CA GLY A 139 12.13 -11.17 -6.31
C GLY A 139 11.15 -10.94 -7.45
N LEU A 140 10.09 -11.74 -7.58
CA LEU A 140 9.23 -11.72 -8.77
C LEU A 140 7.94 -10.92 -8.56
N ASN A 141 7.18 -11.20 -7.50
CA ASN A 141 5.90 -10.53 -7.24
C ASN A 141 5.78 -10.04 -5.79
N THR A 142 5.15 -8.89 -5.59
CA THR A 142 4.75 -8.38 -4.28
C THR A 142 3.32 -7.88 -4.30
N TRP A 143 2.49 -8.44 -3.43
CA TRP A 143 1.05 -8.18 -3.34
C TRP A 143 0.71 -7.77 -1.92
N VAL A 144 0.15 -6.58 -1.76
CA VAL A 144 -0.24 -6.00 -0.47
C VAL A 144 -1.71 -5.58 -0.54
N ASP A 145 -2.58 -6.21 0.26
CA ASP A 145 -3.99 -5.82 0.48
C ASP A 145 -4.14 -5.32 1.92
N VAL A 146 -4.56 -4.07 2.11
CA VAL A 146 -4.81 -3.49 3.42
C VAL A 146 -6.25 -3.01 3.51
N ARG A 147 -7.00 -3.57 4.46
CA ARG A 147 -8.36 -3.14 4.80
C ARG A 147 -8.41 -2.67 6.23
N ALA A 148 -8.48 -1.36 6.43
CA ALA A 148 -8.37 -0.80 7.77
C ALA A 148 -9.42 0.27 8.07
N ILE A 149 -9.86 0.29 9.34
CA ILE A 149 -10.72 1.31 9.92
C ILE A 149 -9.97 1.90 11.11
N GLY A 150 -9.85 3.23 11.18
CA GLY A 150 -9.04 3.86 12.22
C GLY A 150 -8.96 5.39 12.19
N LEU A 151 -8.07 5.95 12.99
CA LEU A 151 -7.72 7.37 12.92
C LEU A 151 -6.63 7.57 11.87
N ASN A 152 -5.55 6.78 11.93
CA ASN A 152 -4.46 6.84 10.96
C ASN A 152 -4.17 5.47 10.34
N ILE A 153 -4.04 5.45 9.01
CA ILE A 153 -3.63 4.27 8.23
C ILE A 153 -2.42 4.67 7.39
N TRP A 154 -1.34 3.91 7.54
CA TRP A 154 -0.06 4.13 6.87
C TRP A 154 0.41 2.84 6.20
N VAL A 155 0.72 2.93 4.91
CA VAL A 155 1.22 1.82 4.10
C VAL A 155 2.48 2.30 3.36
N ASP A 156 3.66 1.74 3.67
CA ASP A 156 4.93 1.93 2.92
C ASP A 156 5.29 0.61 2.24
N VAL A 157 5.42 0.61 0.92
CA VAL A 157 5.83 -0.56 0.14
C VAL A 157 7.07 -0.24 -0.67
N ARG A 158 8.16 -0.97 -0.42
CA ARG A 158 9.41 -0.91 -1.17
C ARG A 158 9.69 -2.23 -1.84
N ALA A 159 9.58 -2.26 -3.16
CA ALA A 159 9.67 -3.49 -3.92
C ALA A 159 10.66 -3.37 -5.09
N SER A 160 11.62 -4.29 -5.12
CA SER A 160 12.51 -4.52 -6.27
C SER A 160 12.14 -5.84 -6.92
N VAL A 161 11.03 -5.83 -7.67
CA VAL A 161 10.34 -7.02 -8.17
C VAL A 161 9.79 -6.84 -9.57
N LEU A 162 9.46 -7.92 -10.26
CA LEU A 162 8.87 -7.82 -11.60
C LEU A 162 7.47 -7.18 -11.57
N ASN A 163 6.60 -7.57 -10.63
CA ASN A 163 5.28 -6.94 -10.44
C ASN A 163 5.02 -6.53 -8.98
N THR A 164 4.57 -5.30 -8.78
CA THR A 164 4.09 -4.79 -7.50
C THR A 164 2.61 -4.44 -7.60
N ARG A 165 1.80 -4.96 -6.68
CA ARG A 165 0.39 -4.60 -6.53
C ARG A 165 0.09 -4.19 -5.10
N VAL A 166 -0.52 -3.01 -4.94
CA VAL A 166 -0.96 -2.47 -3.65
C VAL A 166 -2.44 -2.10 -3.76
N ASP A 167 -3.31 -2.71 -2.94
CA ASP A 167 -4.74 -2.37 -2.79
C ASP A 167 -4.95 -1.90 -1.34
N VAL A 168 -5.46 -0.67 -1.17
CA VAL A 168 -5.75 -0.11 0.15
C VAL A 168 -7.20 0.33 0.20
N ARG A 169 -7.95 -0.23 1.15
CA ARG A 169 -9.32 0.18 1.48
C ARG A 169 -9.37 0.70 2.90
N ALA A 170 -9.62 1.99 3.03
CA ALA A 170 -9.50 2.71 4.29
C ALA A 170 -10.76 3.51 4.62
N SER A 171 -11.21 3.40 5.87
CA SER A 171 -12.15 4.35 6.48
C SER A 171 -11.44 4.99 7.67
N SER A 172 -10.89 6.19 7.48
CA SER A 172 -10.08 6.82 8.53
C SER A 172 -10.02 8.34 8.47
N VAL A 173 -9.50 8.99 9.51
CA VAL A 173 -9.21 10.43 9.43
C VAL A 173 -8.10 10.69 8.41
N ASN A 174 -7.02 9.92 8.46
CA ASN A 174 -5.86 10.04 7.58
C ASN A 174 -5.46 8.70 6.96
N THR A 175 -5.36 8.65 5.63
CA THR A 175 -4.82 7.52 4.87
C THR A 175 -3.60 7.95 4.06
N TRP A 176 -2.46 7.30 4.28
CA TRP A 176 -1.19 7.63 3.63
C TRP A 176 -0.60 6.35 3.02
N VAL A 177 -0.31 6.41 1.71
CA VAL A 177 0.23 5.30 0.94
C VAL A 177 1.48 5.79 0.20
N ASP A 178 2.65 5.22 0.51
CA ASP A 178 3.93 5.45 -0.18
C ASP A 178 4.36 4.14 -0.87
N VAL A 179 4.55 4.18 -2.19
CA VAL A 179 5.00 3.02 -2.97
C VAL A 179 6.25 3.37 -3.75
N LYS A 180 7.35 2.67 -3.46
CA LYS A 180 8.61 2.75 -4.21
C LYS A 180 8.88 1.42 -4.88
N ALA A 181 8.79 1.40 -6.20
CA ALA A 181 8.90 0.18 -6.98
C ALA A 181 9.89 0.30 -8.14
N SER A 182 10.66 -0.78 -8.35
CA SER A 182 11.50 -1.01 -9.53
C SER A 182 11.20 -2.41 -10.06
N GLY A 183 11.10 -2.57 -11.38
CA GLY A 183 10.38 -3.73 -11.95
C GLY A 183 9.84 -3.57 -13.37
N LEU A 184 8.85 -4.39 -13.72
CA LEU A 184 8.08 -4.24 -14.96
C LEU A 184 6.76 -3.51 -14.72
N ASN A 185 5.99 -3.88 -13.70
CA ASN A 185 4.66 -3.31 -13.49
C ASN A 185 4.46 -2.87 -12.03
N THR A 186 3.86 -1.69 -11.85
CA THR A 186 3.40 -1.19 -10.55
C THR A 186 1.95 -0.76 -10.65
N TRP A 187 1.09 -1.40 -9.86
CA TRP A 187 -0.34 -1.06 -9.75
C TRP A 187 -0.70 -0.68 -8.31
N VAL A 188 -1.30 0.49 -8.15
CA VAL A 188 -1.76 1.03 -6.87
C VAL A 188 -3.24 1.39 -6.99
N ASP A 189 -4.13 0.72 -6.24
CA ASP A 189 -5.56 1.05 -6.08
C ASP A 189 -5.78 1.52 -4.64
N VAL A 190 -6.25 2.76 -4.45
CA VAL A 190 -6.56 3.31 -3.13
C VAL A 190 -8.02 3.75 -3.09
N ARG A 191 -8.78 3.19 -2.15
CA ARG A 191 -10.15 3.58 -1.84
C ARG A 191 -10.24 4.07 -0.41
N ALA A 192 -10.43 5.37 -0.24
CA ALA A 192 -10.37 5.98 1.08
C ALA A 192 -11.56 6.90 1.37
N ILE A 193 -12.11 6.79 2.57
CA ILE A 193 -13.12 7.70 3.12
C ILE A 193 -12.51 8.35 4.35
N GLY A 194 -12.54 9.68 4.44
CA GLY A 194 -11.83 10.37 5.52
C GLY A 194 -11.76 11.88 5.50
N LEU A 195 -10.75 12.44 6.16
CA LEU A 195 -10.40 13.86 6.03
C LEU A 195 -9.25 14.05 5.04
N ASN A 196 -8.21 13.22 5.11
CA ASN A 196 -7.03 13.35 4.27
C ASN A 196 -6.64 12.00 3.64
N THR A 197 -6.51 11.99 2.32
CA THR A 197 -5.90 10.88 1.57
C THR A 197 -4.65 11.37 0.86
N ARG A 198 -3.52 10.69 1.07
CA ARG A 198 -2.25 10.96 0.39
C ARG A 198 -1.70 9.70 -0.26
N VAL A 199 -1.33 9.79 -1.53
CA VAL A 199 -0.73 8.71 -2.30
C VAL A 199 0.53 9.24 -2.98
N ASP A 200 1.71 8.72 -2.63
CA ASP A 200 3.00 8.97 -3.31
C ASP A 200 3.43 7.67 -4.00
N VAL A 201 3.66 7.72 -5.31
CA VAL A 201 4.16 6.58 -6.08
C VAL A 201 5.41 6.98 -6.83
N ARG A 202 6.52 6.30 -6.54
CA ARG A 202 7.78 6.41 -7.27
C ARG A 202 8.09 5.10 -7.96
N ALA A 203 8.09 5.12 -9.28
CA ALA A 203 8.22 3.92 -10.08
C ALA A 203 9.28 4.06 -11.18
N SER A 204 10.21 3.11 -11.21
CA SER A 204 11.22 2.94 -12.27
C SER A 204 10.96 1.60 -12.94
N VAL A 205 9.88 1.55 -13.73
CA VAL A 205 9.29 0.32 -14.27
C VAL A 205 8.90 0.43 -15.76
N VAL A 206 8.25 -0.57 -16.34
CA VAL A 206 7.69 -0.47 -17.71
C VAL A 206 6.31 0.19 -17.68
N ASN A 207 5.41 -0.24 -16.80
CA ASN A 207 4.07 0.32 -16.66
C ASN A 207 3.75 0.73 -15.22
N THR A 208 3.22 1.94 -15.05
CA THR A 208 2.70 2.42 -13.76
C THR A 208 1.23 2.77 -13.90
N ARG A 209 0.40 2.21 -13.02
CA ARG A 209 -1.02 2.55 -12.89
C ARG A 209 -1.35 2.94 -11.46
N VAL A 210 -1.94 4.12 -11.30
CA VAL A 210 -2.39 4.64 -10.02
C VAL A 210 -3.86 5.00 -10.15
N ASP A 211 -4.73 4.28 -9.45
CA ASP A 211 -6.17 4.52 -9.40
C ASP A 211 -6.53 4.94 -7.96
N VAL A 212 -7.03 6.16 -7.77
CA VAL A 212 -7.41 6.69 -6.45
C VAL A 212 -8.89 7.07 -6.44
N ARG A 213 -9.67 6.50 -5.53
CA ARG A 213 -11.06 6.87 -5.25
C ARG A 213 -11.19 7.36 -3.83
N ALA A 214 -11.40 8.66 -3.65
CA ALA A 214 -11.43 9.28 -2.34
C ALA A 214 -12.71 10.07 -2.08
N SER A 215 -13.34 9.80 -0.94
CA SER A 215 -14.37 10.65 -0.34
C SER A 215 -13.78 11.31 0.91
N SER A 216 -12.74 12.14 0.72
CA SER A 216 -11.97 12.78 1.79
C SER A 216 -11.77 14.28 1.60
N LEU A 217 -11.97 15.15 2.61
CA LEU A 217 -11.84 16.62 2.44
C LEU A 217 -10.63 17.07 1.58
N ASN A 218 -9.45 16.49 1.80
CA ASN A 218 -8.27 16.68 0.97
C ASN A 218 -7.80 15.36 0.36
N THR A 219 -7.53 15.37 -0.95
CA THR A 219 -6.92 14.24 -1.68
C THR A 219 -5.69 14.72 -2.43
N TRP A 220 -4.50 14.19 -2.09
CA TRP A 220 -3.24 14.50 -2.76
C TRP A 220 -2.65 13.24 -3.38
N VAL A 221 -2.32 13.32 -4.67
CA VAL A 221 -1.70 12.24 -5.44
C VAL A 221 -0.43 12.78 -6.09
N ASP A 222 0.72 12.21 -5.77
CA ASP A 222 2.00 12.49 -6.41
C ASP A 222 2.51 11.22 -7.09
N VAL A 223 2.76 11.30 -8.40
CA VAL A 223 3.29 10.17 -9.17
C VAL A 223 4.55 10.60 -9.90
N ARG A 224 5.68 9.98 -9.55
CA ARG A 224 6.95 10.13 -10.26
C ARG A 224 7.32 8.82 -10.95
N ALA A 225 7.31 8.84 -12.29
CA ALA A 225 7.53 7.67 -13.11
C ALA A 225 8.59 7.93 -14.20
N SER A 226 9.50 6.98 -14.38
CA SER A 226 10.42 6.94 -15.53
C SER A 226 10.23 5.60 -16.24
N VAL A 227 9.25 5.52 -17.14
CA VAL A 227 8.64 4.25 -17.58
C VAL A 227 8.23 4.26 -19.06
N LEU A 228 7.62 3.19 -19.60
CA LEU A 228 7.00 3.26 -20.95
C LEU A 228 5.61 3.90 -20.88
N ASN A 229 4.76 3.45 -19.96
CA ASN A 229 3.40 3.96 -19.80
C ASN A 229 3.09 4.36 -18.36
N THR A 230 2.56 5.57 -18.19
CA THR A 230 2.04 6.06 -16.91
C THR A 230 0.55 6.35 -17.06
N ARG A 231 -0.27 5.77 -16.19
CA ARG A 231 -1.71 6.06 -16.10
C ARG A 231 -2.09 6.43 -14.67
N VAL A 232 -2.76 7.58 -14.53
CA VAL A 232 -3.26 8.09 -13.26
C VAL A 232 -4.76 8.39 -13.43
N ASP A 233 -5.61 7.72 -12.65
CA ASP A 233 -7.07 7.98 -12.57
C ASP A 233 -7.39 8.40 -11.13
N VAL A 234 -7.86 9.63 -10.94
CA VAL A 234 -8.25 10.16 -9.64
C VAL A 234 -9.72 10.54 -9.66
N ARG A 235 -10.52 9.91 -8.80
CA ARG A 235 -11.91 10.27 -8.55
C ARG A 235 -12.09 10.74 -7.12
N ALA A 236 -12.47 12.00 -6.97
CA ALA A 236 -12.61 12.62 -5.66
C ALA A 236 -13.92 13.41 -5.54
N SER A 237 -14.71 13.13 -4.50
CA SER A 237 -15.90 13.92 -4.14
C SER A 237 -15.72 14.64 -2.80
N VAL A 238 -15.08 15.82 -2.85
CA VAL A 238 -14.30 16.40 -1.72
C VAL A 238 -14.19 17.93 -1.73
N VAL A 239 -13.36 18.55 -0.88
CA VAL A 239 -13.11 20.02 -0.90
C VAL A 239 -11.91 20.37 -1.78
N ASN A 240 -10.76 19.73 -1.57
CA ASN A 240 -9.53 19.98 -2.32
C ASN A 240 -8.97 18.70 -2.95
N THR A 241 -8.67 18.74 -4.24
CA THR A 241 -7.93 17.68 -4.95
C THR A 241 -6.66 18.26 -5.55
N ARG A 242 -5.52 17.61 -5.30
CA ARG A 242 -4.24 17.93 -5.93
C ARG A 242 -3.66 16.68 -6.57
N VAL A 243 -3.32 16.78 -7.85
CA VAL A 243 -2.69 15.70 -8.62
C VAL A 243 -1.43 16.25 -9.28
N ASP A 244 -0.28 15.75 -8.85
CA ASP A 244 1.02 16.10 -9.41
C ASP A 244 1.59 14.86 -10.12
N VAL A 245 1.85 14.95 -11.42
CA VAL A 245 2.43 13.84 -12.21
C VAL A 245 3.71 14.29 -12.87
N ARG A 246 4.81 13.59 -12.59
CA ARG A 246 6.11 13.76 -13.24
C ARG A 246 6.49 12.48 -13.95
N ALA A 247 6.37 12.48 -15.27
CA ALA A 247 6.59 11.30 -16.09
C ALA A 247 7.69 11.54 -17.14
N SER A 248 8.63 10.62 -17.24
CA SER A 248 9.51 10.47 -18.41
C SER A 248 9.11 9.16 -19.08
N SER A 249 8.07 9.22 -19.91
CA SER A 249 7.36 8.04 -20.42
C SER A 249 6.88 8.20 -21.85
N LEU A 250 6.89 7.13 -22.66
CA LEU A 250 6.35 7.18 -24.02
C LEU A 250 4.89 7.65 -24.04
N ASN A 251 4.06 7.13 -23.13
CA ASN A 251 2.68 7.58 -22.99
C ASN A 251 2.35 7.96 -21.55
N THR A 252 1.78 9.15 -21.36
CA THR A 252 1.25 9.62 -20.07
C THR A 252 -0.24 9.90 -20.19
N TRP A 253 -1.04 9.30 -19.32
CA TRP A 253 -2.49 9.47 -19.25
C TRP A 253 -2.90 9.91 -17.84
N VAL A 254 -3.57 11.05 -17.73
CA VAL A 254 -4.08 11.58 -16.47
C VAL A 254 -5.57 11.88 -16.64
N ASP A 255 -6.43 11.16 -15.92
CA ASP A 255 -7.89 11.43 -15.82
C ASP A 255 -8.19 11.86 -14.37
N VAL A 256 -8.68 13.08 -14.18
CA VAL A 256 -9.08 13.60 -12.87
C VAL A 256 -10.54 13.97 -12.91
N ARG A 257 -11.35 13.28 -12.11
CA ARG A 257 -12.77 13.57 -11.91
C ARG A 257 -13.00 14.02 -10.49
N ALA A 258 -13.28 15.31 -10.34
CA ALA A 258 -13.42 15.95 -9.05
C ALA A 258 -14.80 16.59 -8.94
N SER A 259 -15.58 16.24 -7.91
CA SER A 259 -16.76 17.01 -7.52
C SER A 259 -16.45 17.86 -6.28
N VAL A 260 -15.75 18.98 -6.46
CA VAL A 260 -15.00 19.67 -5.38
C VAL A 260 -14.97 21.19 -5.51
N LEU A 261 -14.51 21.92 -4.48
CA LEU A 261 -14.28 23.37 -4.52
C LEU A 261 -13.00 23.77 -5.26
N ASN A 262 -11.87 23.10 -4.96
CA ASN A 262 -10.59 23.37 -5.60
C ASN A 262 -9.98 22.10 -6.21
N THR A 263 -9.63 22.18 -7.50
CA THR A 263 -8.87 21.14 -8.20
C THR A 263 -7.59 21.74 -8.73
N ARG A 264 -6.44 21.12 -8.42
CA ARG A 264 -5.14 21.45 -9.00
C ARG A 264 -4.56 20.22 -9.67
N VAL A 265 -4.20 20.35 -10.94
CA VAL A 265 -3.56 19.29 -11.72
C VAL A 265 -2.29 19.85 -12.34
N ASP A 266 -1.14 19.36 -11.88
CA ASP A 266 0.18 19.74 -12.36
C ASP A 266 0.82 18.52 -13.09
N VAL A 267 0.89 18.55 -14.42
CA VAL A 267 1.48 17.46 -15.23
C VAL A 267 2.77 17.93 -15.88
N ARG A 268 3.87 17.22 -15.61
CA ARG A 268 5.16 17.39 -16.29
C ARG A 268 5.53 16.08 -16.98
N ALA A 269 5.44 16.05 -18.30
CA ALA A 269 5.65 14.85 -19.09
C ALA A 269 6.70 15.06 -20.19
N ILE A 270 7.58 14.08 -20.35
CA ILE A 270 8.49 13.95 -21.49
C ILE A 270 8.19 12.61 -22.13
N GLY A 271 7.79 12.59 -23.41
CA GLY A 271 7.23 11.39 -24.01
C GLY A 271 6.88 11.49 -25.49
N LEU A 272 6.18 10.50 -26.03
CA LEU A 272 5.54 10.61 -27.36
C LEU A 272 4.16 11.25 -27.23
N ASN A 273 3.34 10.77 -26.29
CA ASN A 273 1.96 11.21 -26.14
C ASN A 273 1.66 11.57 -24.68
N THR A 274 1.02 12.73 -24.47
CA THR A 274 0.49 13.15 -23.17
C THR A 274 -1.00 13.45 -23.31
N TRP A 275 -1.81 12.85 -22.44
CA TRP A 275 -3.26 13.01 -22.40
C TRP A 275 -3.68 13.43 -20.99
N VAL A 276 -4.37 14.55 -20.88
CA VAL A 276 -4.88 15.10 -19.63
C VAL A 276 -6.37 15.41 -19.79
N ASP A 277 -7.23 14.66 -19.11
CA ASP A 277 -8.68 14.93 -19.01
C ASP A 277 -8.98 15.35 -17.55
N VAL A 278 -9.47 16.58 -17.37
CA VAL A 278 -9.87 17.10 -16.06
C VAL A 278 -11.34 17.47 -16.10
N ARG A 279 -12.13 16.76 -15.31
CA ARG A 279 -13.56 17.03 -15.14
C ARG A 279 -13.82 17.48 -13.71
N ALA A 280 -14.17 18.75 -13.55
CA ALA A 280 -14.51 19.32 -12.26
C ALA A 280 -15.95 19.84 -12.22
N SER A 281 -16.78 19.31 -11.32
CA SER A 281 -18.19 19.71 -11.18
C SER A 281 -18.59 19.95 -9.73
N GLY A 282 -18.93 21.18 -9.35
CA GLY A 282 -19.33 21.53 -7.98
C GLY A 282 -20.66 22.27 -7.89
N LEU A 283 -21.13 22.54 -6.66
CA LEU A 283 -22.33 23.36 -6.42
C LEU A 283 -22.12 24.77 -7.00
N ARG A 284 -23.01 25.17 -7.92
CA ARG A 284 -22.99 26.45 -8.68
C ARG A 284 -22.91 27.74 -7.83
N ALA A 285 -23.03 27.65 -6.50
CA ALA A 285 -23.21 28.78 -5.59
C ALA A 285 -21.93 29.23 -4.86
N ILE A 286 -20.82 28.49 -4.92
CA ILE A 286 -19.57 28.82 -4.22
C ILE A 286 -18.41 28.78 -5.23
N GLY A 287 -17.59 29.84 -5.25
CA GLY A 287 -16.45 30.02 -6.17
C GLY A 287 -15.60 28.76 -6.33
N LEU A 288 -15.72 28.13 -7.50
CA LEU A 288 -14.97 26.95 -7.92
C LEU A 288 -13.68 27.40 -8.59
N ASN A 289 -12.52 26.91 -8.13
CA ASN A 289 -11.23 27.16 -8.77
C ASN A 289 -10.64 25.85 -9.31
N THR A 290 -10.52 25.75 -10.63
CA THR A 290 -9.77 24.69 -11.29
C THR A 290 -8.49 25.27 -11.87
N LEU A 291 -7.34 24.73 -11.48
CA LEU A 291 -6.02 25.10 -12.01
C LEU A 291 -5.41 23.87 -12.68
N VAL A 292 -5.04 24.01 -13.95
CA VAL A 292 -4.37 22.95 -14.72
C VAL A 292 -3.09 23.54 -15.33
N ASP A 293 -1.92 23.06 -14.90
CA ASP A 293 -0.60 23.38 -15.51
C ASP A 293 -0.08 22.10 -16.18
N VAL A 294 -0.01 22.11 -17.52
CA VAL A 294 0.55 21.01 -18.31
C VAL A 294 1.82 21.47 -19.00
N ARG A 295 2.94 20.86 -18.64
CA ARG A 295 4.23 21.01 -19.32
C ARG A 295 4.62 19.71 -19.98
N ALA A 296 4.48 19.66 -21.29
CA ALA A 296 4.72 18.46 -22.07
C ALA A 296 5.80 18.70 -23.14
N SER A 297 6.63 17.70 -23.37
CA SER A 297 7.53 17.64 -24.53
C SER A 297 7.34 16.28 -25.18
N GLY A 298 7.00 16.27 -26.47
CA GLY A 298 6.65 15.04 -27.17
C GLY A 298 6.01 15.25 -28.53
N LEU A 299 5.50 14.18 -29.16
CA LEU A 299 4.86 14.29 -30.47
C LEU A 299 3.47 14.93 -30.36
N ASN A 300 2.66 14.46 -29.40
CA ASN A 300 1.26 14.84 -29.23
C ASN A 300 0.96 15.22 -27.78
N THR A 301 0.25 16.33 -27.58
CA THR A 301 -0.31 16.73 -26.28
C THR A 301 -1.80 17.03 -26.42
N TRP A 302 -2.63 16.33 -25.64
CA TRP A 302 -4.08 16.53 -25.57
C TRP A 302 -4.46 16.95 -24.16
N VAL A 303 -5.16 18.07 -24.04
CA VAL A 303 -5.67 18.60 -22.77
C VAL A 303 -7.16 18.92 -22.95
N ASP A 304 -8.02 18.26 -22.18
CA ASP A 304 -9.48 18.49 -22.15
C ASP A 304 -9.87 18.88 -20.73
N VAL A 305 -10.38 20.10 -20.53
CA VAL A 305 -10.72 20.64 -19.20
C VAL A 305 -12.19 21.04 -19.18
N ARG A 306 -13.03 20.17 -18.61
CA ARG A 306 -14.47 20.39 -18.49
C ARG A 306 -14.84 20.78 -17.08
N THR A 307 -15.23 22.04 -16.90
CA THR A 307 -15.58 22.58 -15.59
C THR A 307 -16.95 23.23 -15.58
N SER A 308 -17.73 23.02 -14.53
CA SER A 308 -18.99 23.74 -14.29
C SER A 308 -18.84 24.90 -13.30
N GLY A 309 -17.60 25.38 -13.08
CA GLY A 309 -17.21 26.34 -12.04
C GLY A 309 -17.06 27.78 -12.52
N LEU A 310 -16.85 28.69 -11.56
CA LEU A 310 -16.72 30.14 -11.80
C LEU A 310 -15.35 30.54 -12.36
N ASN A 311 -14.26 29.91 -11.90
CA ASN A 311 -12.89 30.23 -12.32
C ASN A 311 -12.14 28.97 -12.78
N THR A 312 -11.67 28.98 -14.02
CA THR A 312 -10.85 27.92 -14.59
C THR A 312 -9.62 28.56 -15.22
N TRP A 313 -8.44 28.14 -14.79
CA TRP A 313 -7.17 28.57 -15.33
C TRP A 313 -6.43 27.36 -15.89
N VAL A 314 -6.07 27.45 -17.17
CA VAL A 314 -5.37 26.40 -17.90
C VAL A 314 -4.11 27.03 -18.51
N ASP A 315 -2.93 26.60 -18.05
CA ASP A 315 -1.62 26.92 -18.67
C ASP A 315 -1.09 25.64 -19.32
N VAL A 316 -0.95 25.66 -20.65
CA VAL A 316 -0.40 24.54 -21.41
C VAL A 316 0.86 25.00 -22.13
N ARG A 317 1.99 24.41 -21.76
CA ARG A 317 3.29 24.59 -22.41
C ARG A 317 3.71 23.26 -23.02
N ALA A 318 3.36 23.08 -24.28
CA ALA A 318 3.72 21.89 -25.05
C ALA A 318 4.80 22.23 -26.08
N SER A 319 5.77 21.32 -26.24
CA SER A 319 6.75 21.36 -27.32
C SER A 319 6.63 20.06 -28.11
N GLY A 320 5.97 20.13 -29.26
CA GLY A 320 5.59 18.96 -30.04
C GLY A 320 4.98 19.28 -31.39
N LEU A 321 4.72 18.24 -32.20
CA LEU A 321 4.15 18.39 -33.53
C LEU A 321 2.69 18.86 -33.45
N ASN A 322 1.92 18.27 -32.52
CA ASN A 322 0.51 18.56 -32.35
C ASN A 322 0.15 18.85 -30.89
N THR A 323 -0.65 19.89 -30.68
CA THR A 323 -1.21 20.26 -29.37
C THR A 323 -2.69 20.59 -29.53
N TRP A 324 -3.53 19.95 -28.73
CA TRP A 324 -4.98 20.20 -28.67
C TRP A 324 -5.37 20.57 -27.25
N VAL A 325 -6.12 21.65 -27.10
CA VAL A 325 -6.60 22.17 -25.81
C VAL A 325 -8.08 22.53 -25.97
N ASP A 326 -8.94 21.77 -25.30
CA ASP A 326 -10.40 21.91 -25.29
C ASP A 326 -10.94 22.16 -23.87
#